data_AF-A0A1Y0L4P2-F1
#
_entry.id   AF-A0A1Y0L4P2-F1
#
_cell.length_a   1.000
_cell.length_b   1.000
_cell.length_c   1.000
_cell.angle_alpha   90.00
_cell.angle_beta   90.00
_cell.angle_gamma   90.00
#
_symmetry.space_group_name_H-M   'P 1'
#
loop_
_entity.id
_entity.type
_entity.pdbx_description
1 polymer ?
#
loop_
_entity_poly.entity_id
_entity_poly.type
_entity_poly.pdbx_seq_one_letter_code
_entity_poly.pdbx_strand_id
1 'polypeptide(L)'
;MKNEFSTEDLNTRHRFDAWRDAICSRLIRAEARQIARDDFSGSFSYSALSGLEIATHTSHTSLIWQRTRNCIRRHPNHDFYLGIVKSGKGRLIQNGHSSLVSAGDIVIYDADAPFDFAMDKMMIDIVHLPRQLMEKEAPGISVLSGQCLDLNRPGIISLKQMVAEAYLFNADQEQPCLTEQFANTLFSVIAVGINLQQSNVPLKADLYQRIVSYLRQNLHNHQLSVAMIANAHHISSRTVSRIFAAHDTTPMNFVWQERLTACRRILTEGKARSVTQVALDHGFSDMSHFSLAFRKAFGCSPSSLITRGKLAVDGE
;
A
#
# COMPACT_ATOMS: atom_id res chain seq x y z
N MET A 1 -13.08 -9.03 -21.81
CA MET A 1 -12.45 -7.92 -22.55
C MET A 1 -11.65 -7.00 -21.62
N LYS A 2 -10.33 -6.99 -21.82
CA LYS A 2 -9.36 -6.20 -21.06
C LYS A 2 -9.01 -4.94 -21.86
N ASN A 3 -9.18 -3.77 -21.25
CA ASN A 3 -8.90 -2.48 -21.90
C ASN A 3 -7.68 -1.83 -21.24
N GLU A 4 -6.71 -1.42 -22.05
CA GLU A 4 -5.51 -0.72 -21.58
C GLU A 4 -5.43 0.67 -22.22
N PHE A 5 -5.00 1.64 -21.41
CA PHE A 5 -4.75 3.01 -21.78
C PHE A 5 -3.38 3.42 -21.24
N SER A 6 -2.53 3.96 -22.11
CA SER A 6 -1.22 4.51 -21.74
C SER A 6 -1.10 5.95 -22.23
N THR A 7 -0.36 6.76 -21.47
CA THR A 7 -0.07 8.16 -21.83
C THR A 7 1.20 8.34 -22.65
N GLU A 8 1.98 7.27 -22.88
CA GLU A 8 3.30 7.35 -23.52
C GLU A 8 3.26 7.98 -24.92
N ASP A 9 2.25 7.62 -25.72
CA ASP A 9 2.09 8.09 -27.10
C ASP A 9 1.33 9.42 -27.21
N LEU A 10 0.88 10.00 -26.10
CA LEU A 10 0.13 11.25 -26.09
C LEU A 10 1.05 12.47 -25.97
N ASN A 11 0.64 13.58 -26.58
CA ASN A 11 1.27 14.88 -26.35
C ASN A 11 1.22 15.24 -24.85
N THR A 12 2.36 15.66 -24.29
CA THR A 12 2.54 15.99 -22.88
C THR A 12 1.43 16.85 -22.29
N ARG A 13 0.91 17.83 -23.06
CA ARG A 13 -0.14 18.76 -22.61
C ARG A 13 -1.49 18.08 -22.32
N HIS A 14 -1.76 16.91 -22.90
CA HIS A 14 -3.03 16.20 -22.77
C HIS A 14 -2.94 14.93 -21.92
N ARG A 15 -1.73 14.49 -21.53
CA ARG A 15 -1.51 13.22 -20.82
C ARG A 15 -2.33 13.11 -19.54
N PHE A 16 -2.30 14.15 -18.70
CA PHE A 16 -3.00 14.14 -17.42
C PHE A 16 -4.52 14.11 -17.58
N ASP A 17 -5.06 15.00 -18.42
CA ASP A 17 -6.52 15.07 -18.64
C ASP A 17 -7.05 13.78 -19.27
N ALA A 18 -6.36 13.24 -20.28
CA ALA A 18 -6.76 11.99 -20.93
C ALA A 18 -6.71 10.80 -19.97
N TRP A 19 -5.67 10.71 -19.13
CA TRP A 19 -5.58 9.67 -18.10
C TRP A 19 -6.65 9.79 -17.03
N ARG A 20 -6.88 11.00 -16.52
CA ARG A 20 -7.96 11.28 -15.55
C ARG A 20 -9.30 10.88 -16.14
N ASP A 21 -9.57 11.26 -17.38
CA ASP A 21 -10.85 10.99 -18.03
C ASP A 21 -11.03 9.49 -18.30
N ALA A 22 -9.97 8.77 -18.67
CA ALA A 22 -9.98 7.30 -18.78
C ALA A 22 -10.36 6.64 -17.45
N ILE A 23 -9.75 7.05 -16.33
CA ILE A 23 -10.09 6.57 -14.99
C ILE A 23 -11.55 6.90 -14.64
N CYS A 24 -11.95 8.16 -14.75
CA CYS A 24 -13.29 8.64 -14.41
C CYS A 24 -14.39 8.07 -15.31
N SER A 25 -14.05 7.51 -16.47
CA SER A 25 -15.00 6.84 -17.37
C SER A 25 -15.39 5.44 -16.90
N ARG A 26 -14.57 4.81 -16.05
CA ARG A 26 -14.76 3.43 -15.57
C ARG A 26 -14.87 3.32 -14.05
N LEU A 27 -14.27 4.25 -13.31
CA LEU A 27 -14.26 4.29 -11.86
C LEU A 27 -15.05 5.50 -11.34
N ILE A 28 -14.82 5.86 -10.08
CA ILE A 28 -15.47 6.99 -9.44
C ILE A 28 -15.09 8.31 -10.12
N ARG A 29 -16.08 9.10 -10.53
CA ARG A 29 -15.84 10.48 -10.96
C ARG A 29 -15.40 11.35 -9.78
N ALA A 30 -14.19 11.86 -9.85
CA ALA A 30 -13.60 12.75 -8.86
C ALA A 30 -12.75 13.82 -9.55
N GLU A 31 -12.49 14.91 -8.83
CA GLU A 31 -11.55 15.94 -9.28
C GLU A 31 -10.13 15.42 -9.04
N ALA A 32 -9.22 15.65 -9.99
CA ALA A 32 -7.82 15.28 -9.84
C ALA A 32 -6.95 16.50 -10.15
N ARG A 33 -5.91 16.71 -9.35
CA ARG A 33 -4.89 17.75 -9.59
C ARG A 33 -3.49 17.23 -9.33
N GLN A 34 -2.55 17.65 -10.17
CA GLN A 34 -1.13 17.41 -9.94
C GLN A 34 -0.62 18.37 -8.86
N ILE A 35 0.23 17.86 -7.96
CA ILE A 35 0.86 18.69 -6.91
C ILE A 35 2.03 19.47 -7.49
N ALA A 36 2.80 18.86 -8.39
CA ALA A 36 3.90 19.46 -9.12
C ALA A 36 3.51 19.75 -10.57
N ARG A 37 4.17 20.72 -11.21
CA ARG A 37 4.03 20.98 -12.66
C ARG A 37 4.98 20.09 -13.48
N ASP A 38 5.10 18.84 -13.08
CA ASP A 38 5.94 17.87 -13.79
C ASP A 38 5.21 17.33 -15.01
N ASP A 39 5.96 16.78 -15.96
CA ASP A 39 5.38 16.04 -17.07
C ASP A 39 4.68 14.79 -16.56
N PHE A 40 3.37 14.72 -16.76
CA PHE A 40 2.59 13.57 -16.34
C PHE A 40 2.93 12.33 -17.17
N SER A 41 3.13 11.19 -16.48
CA SER A 41 3.09 9.87 -17.09
C SER A 41 2.36 8.88 -16.18
N GLY A 42 1.59 8.01 -16.81
CA GLY A 42 0.77 7.02 -16.14
C GLY A 42 0.08 6.09 -17.12
N SER A 43 -0.49 5.02 -16.57
CA SER A 43 -1.26 4.03 -17.29
C SER A 43 -2.54 3.71 -16.53
N PHE A 44 -3.50 3.15 -17.25
CA PHE A 44 -4.78 2.68 -16.73
C PHE A 44 -5.16 1.40 -17.45
N SER A 45 -5.43 0.33 -16.71
CA SER A 45 -6.01 -0.89 -17.25
C SER A 45 -7.33 -1.18 -16.55
N TYR A 46 -8.25 -1.82 -17.24
CA TYR A 46 -9.57 -2.19 -16.73
C TYR A 46 -9.96 -3.56 -17.29
N SER A 47 -10.55 -4.38 -16.43
CA SER A 47 -11.11 -5.69 -16.77
C SER A 47 -12.47 -5.86 -16.11
N ALA A 48 -13.39 -6.50 -16.81
CA ALA A 48 -14.69 -6.91 -16.29
C ALA A 48 -14.83 -8.44 -16.41
N LEU A 49 -15.09 -9.11 -15.30
CA LEU A 49 -15.25 -10.56 -15.18
C LEU A 49 -16.62 -10.85 -14.57
N SER A 50 -17.67 -11.03 -15.39
CA SER A 50 -19.03 -11.35 -14.92
C SER A 50 -19.52 -10.49 -13.73
N GLY A 51 -19.46 -9.16 -13.87
CA GLY A 51 -19.89 -8.21 -12.83
C GLY A 51 -18.81 -7.81 -11.81
N LEU A 52 -17.65 -8.47 -11.82
CA LEU A 52 -16.46 -8.03 -11.10
C LEU A 52 -15.67 -7.06 -11.98
N GLU A 53 -15.65 -5.78 -11.62
CA GLU A 53 -14.85 -4.78 -12.30
C GLU A 53 -13.56 -4.51 -11.51
N ILE A 54 -12.43 -4.62 -12.18
CA ILE A 54 -11.11 -4.37 -11.60
C ILE A 54 -10.34 -3.44 -12.54
N ALA A 55 -9.67 -2.46 -11.97
CA ALA A 55 -8.81 -1.56 -12.70
C ALA A 55 -7.49 -1.32 -12.00
N THR A 56 -6.40 -1.21 -12.75
CA THR A 56 -5.11 -0.77 -12.22
C THR A 56 -4.84 0.60 -12.78
N HIS A 57 -4.45 1.56 -11.94
CA HIS A 57 -3.84 2.77 -12.44
C HIS A 57 -2.46 3.00 -11.84
N THR A 58 -1.59 3.54 -12.68
CA THR A 58 -0.25 3.96 -12.30
C THR A 58 -0.11 5.46 -12.55
N SER A 59 0.37 6.18 -11.55
CA SER A 59 0.84 7.55 -11.69
C SER A 59 2.31 7.63 -11.28
N HIS A 60 3.15 8.23 -12.13
CA HIS A 60 4.55 8.52 -11.80
C HIS A 60 4.76 9.95 -11.27
N THR A 61 3.67 10.64 -10.94
CA THR A 61 3.64 12.00 -10.35
C THR A 61 2.77 12.02 -9.10
N SER A 62 3.02 12.98 -8.22
CA SER A 62 2.18 13.17 -7.03
C SER A 62 0.88 13.90 -7.38
N LEU A 63 -0.25 13.35 -6.95
CA LEU A 63 -1.60 13.78 -7.29
C LEU A 63 -2.46 13.93 -6.03
N ILE A 64 -3.54 14.69 -6.15
CA ILE A 64 -4.63 14.69 -5.19
C ILE A 64 -5.92 14.41 -5.95
N TRP A 65 -6.60 13.33 -5.54
CA TRP A 65 -7.98 13.05 -5.93
C TRP A 65 -8.93 13.58 -4.86
N GLN A 66 -9.98 14.28 -5.28
CA GLN A 66 -10.98 14.85 -4.40
C GLN A 66 -12.37 14.53 -4.93
N ARG A 67 -13.14 13.74 -4.18
CA ARG A 67 -14.56 13.56 -4.45
C ARG A 67 -15.34 14.54 -3.59
N THR A 68 -15.74 15.65 -4.18
CA THR A 68 -16.47 16.70 -3.45
C THR A 68 -17.96 16.38 -3.38
N ARG A 69 -18.70 17.07 -2.50
CA ARG A 69 -20.18 17.01 -2.49
C ARG A 69 -20.78 17.40 -3.84
N ASN A 70 -20.12 18.28 -4.60
CA ASN A 70 -20.56 18.64 -5.95
C ASN A 70 -20.35 17.50 -6.95
N CYS A 71 -19.24 16.76 -6.86
CA CYS A 71 -19.04 15.53 -7.63
C CYS A 71 -20.17 14.53 -7.37
N ILE A 72 -20.49 14.27 -6.10
CA ILE A 72 -21.53 13.31 -5.68
C ILE A 72 -22.90 13.74 -6.22
N ARG A 73 -23.27 15.01 -6.09
CA ARG A 73 -24.55 15.52 -6.59
C ARG A 73 -24.69 15.40 -8.11
N ARG A 74 -23.61 15.64 -8.88
CA ARG A 74 -23.64 15.59 -10.36
C ARG A 74 -23.49 14.18 -10.91
N HIS A 75 -22.77 13.32 -10.18
CA HIS A 75 -22.41 11.97 -10.57
C HIS A 75 -22.60 11.04 -9.37
N PRO A 76 -23.87 10.79 -8.98
CA PRO A 76 -24.18 9.91 -7.87
C PRO A 76 -23.62 8.52 -8.15
N ASN A 77 -22.96 7.97 -7.14
CA ASN A 77 -22.45 6.62 -7.13
C ASN A 77 -22.46 6.22 -5.66
N HIS A 78 -23.21 5.16 -5.35
CA HIS A 78 -23.39 4.70 -3.99
C HIS A 78 -22.43 3.55 -3.65
N ASP A 79 -21.72 2.99 -4.61
CA ASP A 79 -20.95 1.78 -4.41
C ASP A 79 -19.67 2.02 -3.61
N PHE A 80 -19.11 0.91 -3.11
CA PHE A 80 -17.82 0.92 -2.44
C PHE A 80 -16.72 0.57 -3.44
N TYR A 81 -15.50 0.97 -3.11
CA TYR A 81 -14.31 0.63 -3.87
C TYR A 81 -13.23 0.17 -2.90
N LEU A 82 -12.57 -0.92 -3.28
CA LEU A 82 -11.44 -1.48 -2.55
C LEU A 82 -10.17 -1.19 -3.34
N GLY A 83 -9.22 -0.49 -2.71
CA GLY A 83 -7.93 -0.18 -3.29
C GLY A 83 -6.82 -1.04 -2.67
N ILE A 84 -5.99 -1.68 -3.50
CA ILE A 84 -4.80 -2.42 -3.09
C ILE A 84 -3.57 -1.70 -3.63
N VAL A 85 -2.78 -1.10 -2.75
CA VAL A 85 -1.58 -0.36 -3.16
C VAL A 85 -0.49 -1.35 -3.54
N LYS A 86 -0.04 -1.33 -4.80
CA LYS A 86 1.02 -2.21 -5.32
C LYS A 86 2.39 -1.60 -5.13
N SER A 87 2.51 -0.29 -5.32
CA SER A 87 3.71 0.48 -5.03
C SER A 87 3.34 1.93 -4.69
N GLY A 88 4.24 2.64 -4.03
CA GLY A 88 4.02 4.03 -3.65
C GLY A 88 3.43 4.21 -2.26
N LYS A 89 3.02 5.44 -1.98
CA LYS A 89 2.42 5.85 -0.71
C LYS A 89 1.47 7.03 -0.89
N GLY A 90 0.59 7.22 0.09
CA GLY A 90 -0.38 8.30 0.08
C GLY A 90 -1.09 8.46 1.42
N ARG A 91 -2.10 9.32 1.42
CA ARG A 91 -2.99 9.58 2.54
C ARG A 91 -4.42 9.67 2.04
N LEU A 92 -5.28 8.79 2.55
CA LEU A 92 -6.72 8.81 2.33
C LEU A 92 -7.42 9.45 3.52
N ILE A 93 -8.28 10.43 3.25
CA ILE A 93 -9.12 11.09 4.24
C ILE A 93 -10.58 10.90 3.83
N GLN A 94 -11.37 10.25 4.68
CA GLN A 94 -12.82 10.06 4.47
C GLN A 94 -13.49 9.78 5.83
N ASN A 95 -14.70 10.31 6.03
CA ASN A 95 -15.52 10.06 7.24
C ASN A 95 -14.79 10.30 8.58
N GLY A 96 -13.88 11.28 8.63
CA GLY A 96 -13.10 11.60 9.83
C GLY A 96 -11.86 10.72 10.04
N HIS A 97 -11.66 9.68 9.22
CA HIS A 97 -10.45 8.87 9.21
C HIS A 97 -9.36 9.53 8.35
N SER A 98 -8.10 9.39 8.76
CA SER A 98 -6.92 9.79 7.97
C SER A 98 -5.92 8.64 7.97
N SER A 99 -5.97 7.81 6.93
CA SER A 99 -5.12 6.64 6.79
C SER A 99 -3.91 6.94 5.92
N LEU A 100 -2.71 6.64 6.43
CA LEU A 100 -1.51 6.56 5.61
C LEU A 100 -1.50 5.20 4.92
N VAL A 101 -1.29 5.21 3.61
CA VAL A 101 -1.24 4.00 2.79
C VAL A 101 0.13 3.85 2.16
N SER A 102 0.61 2.61 2.06
CA SER A 102 1.87 2.21 1.44
C SER A 102 1.71 0.89 0.69
N ALA A 103 2.72 0.50 -0.08
CA ALA A 103 2.73 -0.77 -0.81
C ALA A 103 2.31 -1.95 0.09
N GLY A 104 1.31 -2.70 -0.37
CA GLY A 104 0.68 -3.81 0.34
C GLY A 104 -0.58 -3.43 1.12
N ASP A 105 -0.85 -2.16 1.39
CA ASP A 105 -2.05 -1.78 2.14
C ASP A 105 -3.32 -1.97 1.29
N ILE A 106 -4.41 -2.31 1.97
CA ILE A 106 -5.75 -2.35 1.39
C ILE A 106 -6.59 -1.28 2.08
N VAL A 107 -7.29 -0.47 1.30
CA VAL A 107 -8.24 0.53 1.78
C VAL A 107 -9.62 0.32 1.18
N ILE A 108 -10.64 0.71 1.93
CA ILE A 108 -12.01 0.82 1.43
C ILE A 108 -12.39 2.29 1.41
N TYR A 109 -13.04 2.74 0.35
CA TYR A 109 -13.66 4.06 0.30
C TYR A 109 -15.06 3.98 -0.30
N ASP A 110 -15.95 4.80 0.26
CA ASP A 110 -17.36 4.90 -0.12
C ASP A 110 -17.53 6.01 -1.17
N ALA A 111 -18.09 5.69 -2.34
CA ALA A 111 -18.34 6.69 -3.38
C ALA A 111 -19.49 7.65 -3.02
N ASP A 112 -20.30 7.35 -2.01
CA ASP A 112 -21.41 8.20 -1.58
C ASP A 112 -21.00 9.28 -0.57
N ALA A 113 -19.75 9.24 -0.11
CA ALA A 113 -19.18 10.19 0.83
C ALA A 113 -17.98 10.94 0.24
N PRO A 114 -17.75 12.22 0.60
CA PRO A 114 -16.56 12.92 0.16
C PRO A 114 -15.27 12.24 0.62
N PHE A 115 -14.25 12.26 -0.23
CA PHE A 115 -12.91 11.83 0.15
C PHE A 115 -11.84 12.72 -0.46
N ASP A 116 -10.70 12.79 0.21
CA ASP A 116 -9.45 13.31 -0.32
C ASP A 116 -8.40 12.19 -0.31
N PHE A 117 -7.81 11.90 -1.46
CA PHE A 117 -6.72 10.94 -1.58
C PHE A 117 -5.50 11.61 -2.20
N ALA A 118 -4.56 12.02 -1.34
CA ALA A 118 -3.26 12.51 -1.75
C ALA A 118 -2.33 11.32 -1.96
N MET A 119 -1.72 11.20 -3.13
CA MET A 119 -0.80 10.11 -3.47
C MET A 119 0.48 10.69 -4.04
N ASP A 120 1.61 10.05 -3.73
CA ASP A 120 2.86 10.28 -4.46
C ASP A 120 2.82 9.52 -5.79
N LYS A 121 3.97 9.05 -6.28
CA LYS A 121 3.99 8.03 -7.33
C LYS A 121 3.36 6.77 -6.78
N MET A 122 2.35 6.23 -7.45
CA MET A 122 1.55 5.12 -6.95
C MET A 122 1.08 4.22 -8.09
N MET A 123 1.09 2.91 -7.83
CA MET A 123 0.35 1.91 -8.58
C MET A 123 -0.67 1.27 -7.65
N ILE A 124 -1.94 1.26 -8.02
CA ILE A 124 -3.04 0.75 -7.19
C ILE A 124 -4.02 -0.07 -8.04
N ASP A 125 -4.37 -1.24 -7.53
CA ASP A 125 -5.49 -2.05 -8.05
C ASP A 125 -6.77 -1.60 -7.35
N ILE A 126 -7.85 -1.41 -8.10
CA ILE A 126 -9.15 -0.96 -7.61
C ILE A 126 -10.19 -1.99 -8.01
N VAL A 127 -10.93 -2.50 -7.03
CA VAL A 127 -12.05 -3.40 -7.23
C VAL A 127 -13.34 -2.63 -6.92
N HIS A 128 -14.29 -2.65 -7.86
CA HIS A 128 -15.64 -2.12 -7.64
C HIS A 128 -16.46 -3.09 -6.81
N LEU A 129 -17.16 -2.57 -5.80
CA LEU A 129 -17.95 -3.35 -4.86
C LEU A 129 -19.39 -2.83 -4.82
N PRO A 130 -20.35 -3.50 -5.49
CA PRO A 130 -21.74 -3.07 -5.51
C PRO A 130 -22.31 -2.96 -4.10
N ARG A 131 -22.90 -1.81 -3.76
CA ARG A 131 -23.40 -1.52 -2.39
C ARG A 131 -24.37 -2.58 -1.91
N GLN A 132 -25.37 -2.92 -2.73
CA GLN A 132 -26.41 -3.89 -2.35
C GLN A 132 -25.85 -5.26 -2.00
N LEU A 133 -24.83 -5.71 -2.76
CA LEU A 133 -24.16 -6.99 -2.49
C LEU A 133 -23.35 -6.90 -1.20
N MET A 134 -22.59 -5.83 -1.00
CA MET A 134 -21.74 -5.67 0.18
C MET A 134 -22.54 -5.45 1.47
N GLU A 135 -23.63 -4.68 1.43
CA GLU A 135 -24.50 -4.51 2.60
C GLU A 135 -25.17 -5.82 3.03
N LYS A 136 -25.42 -6.72 2.07
CA LYS A 136 -25.96 -8.06 2.33
C LYS A 136 -24.90 -9.03 2.88
N GLU A 137 -23.75 -9.11 2.22
CA GLU A 137 -22.72 -10.13 2.54
C GLU A 137 -21.72 -9.66 3.60
N ALA A 138 -21.53 -8.36 3.76
CA ALA A 138 -20.58 -7.72 4.68
C ALA A 138 -21.22 -6.48 5.36
N PRO A 139 -22.27 -6.68 6.17
CA PRO A 139 -22.99 -5.58 6.82
C PRO A 139 -22.03 -4.71 7.64
N GLY A 140 -22.23 -3.39 7.60
CA GLY A 140 -21.38 -2.43 8.30
C GLY A 140 -20.07 -2.06 7.58
N ILE A 141 -19.86 -2.50 6.33
CA ILE A 141 -18.69 -2.12 5.50
C ILE A 141 -18.39 -0.61 5.51
N SER A 142 -19.42 0.25 5.57
CA SER A 142 -19.28 1.71 5.59
C SER A 142 -18.48 2.25 6.78
N VAL A 143 -18.42 1.51 7.89
CA VAL A 143 -17.58 1.87 9.06
C VAL A 143 -16.09 1.83 8.69
N LEU A 144 -15.70 0.96 7.77
CA LEU A 144 -14.32 0.80 7.32
C LEU A 144 -13.89 1.83 6.27
N SER A 145 -14.83 2.64 5.76
CA SER A 145 -14.54 3.64 4.74
C SER A 145 -13.53 4.69 5.23
N GLY A 146 -12.45 4.87 4.47
CA GLY A 146 -11.31 5.71 4.84
C GLY A 146 -10.25 5.02 5.72
N GLN A 147 -10.41 3.74 6.06
CA GLN A 147 -9.48 2.96 6.89
C GLN A 147 -8.63 1.97 6.09
N CYS A 148 -7.43 1.67 6.58
CA CYS A 148 -6.66 0.51 6.13
C CYS A 148 -7.17 -0.77 6.79
N LEU A 149 -7.32 -1.85 6.01
CA LEU A 149 -7.66 -3.16 6.55
C LEU A 149 -6.46 -3.75 7.29
N ASP A 150 -6.70 -4.39 8.43
CA ASP A 150 -5.68 -5.17 9.14
C ASP A 150 -5.29 -6.38 8.30
N LEU A 151 -4.05 -6.35 7.80
CA LEU A 151 -3.49 -7.37 6.92
C LEU A 151 -3.31 -8.73 7.60
N ASN A 152 -3.43 -8.80 8.92
CA ASN A 152 -3.33 -10.05 9.69
C ASN A 152 -4.67 -10.79 9.79
N ARG A 153 -5.78 -10.17 9.37
CA ARG A 153 -7.08 -10.83 9.32
C ARG A 153 -7.09 -11.91 8.23
N PRO A 154 -7.65 -13.11 8.52
CA PRO A 154 -7.79 -14.15 7.51
C PRO A 154 -8.55 -13.64 6.27
N GLY A 155 -8.24 -14.22 5.11
CA GLY A 155 -8.82 -13.83 3.82
C GLY A 155 -8.11 -12.67 3.12
N ILE A 156 -7.36 -11.80 3.83
CA ILE A 156 -6.70 -10.64 3.21
C ILE A 156 -5.59 -11.04 2.22
N ILE A 157 -4.79 -12.05 2.55
CA ILE A 157 -3.73 -12.55 1.64
C ILE A 157 -4.37 -13.19 0.40
N SER A 158 -5.37 -14.05 0.60
CA SER A 158 -6.11 -14.71 -0.48
C SER A 158 -6.78 -13.69 -1.41
N LEU A 159 -7.39 -12.65 -0.84
CA LEU A 159 -7.97 -11.53 -1.59
C LEU A 159 -6.94 -10.89 -2.51
N LYS A 160 -5.78 -10.50 -1.98
CA LYS A 160 -4.73 -9.87 -2.79
C LYS A 160 -4.28 -10.74 -3.94
N GLN A 161 -4.10 -12.04 -3.67
CA GLN A 161 -3.67 -12.99 -4.67
C GLN A 161 -4.74 -13.19 -5.75
N MET A 162 -6.00 -13.35 -5.36
CA MET A 162 -7.11 -13.49 -6.31
C MET A 162 -7.31 -12.23 -7.16
N VAL A 163 -7.16 -11.02 -6.60
CA VAL A 163 -7.21 -9.79 -7.40
C VAL A 163 -6.05 -9.74 -8.41
N ALA A 164 -4.86 -10.18 -8.04
CA ALA A 164 -3.73 -10.26 -8.97
C ALA A 164 -3.99 -11.29 -10.09
N GLU A 165 -4.55 -12.45 -9.76
CA GLU A 165 -4.90 -13.52 -10.70
C GLU A 165 -6.05 -13.13 -11.63
N ALA A 166 -6.96 -12.26 -11.19
CA ALA A 166 -8.05 -11.76 -12.01
C ALA A 166 -7.55 -11.06 -13.30
N TYR A 167 -6.35 -10.47 -13.27
CA TYR A 167 -5.72 -9.90 -14.46
C TYR A 167 -5.09 -10.95 -15.38
N LEU A 168 -4.74 -12.12 -14.86
CA LEU A 168 -4.25 -13.25 -15.65
C LEU A 168 -5.40 -14.07 -16.23
N PHE A 169 -6.60 -13.95 -15.64
CA PHE A 169 -7.79 -14.66 -16.05
C PHE A 169 -8.24 -14.22 -17.45
N ASN A 170 -8.10 -15.13 -18.43
CA ASN A 170 -8.47 -14.85 -19.82
C ASN A 170 -9.95 -15.15 -20.07
N ALA A 171 -10.84 -14.29 -19.57
CA ALA A 171 -12.29 -14.49 -19.67
C ALA A 171 -12.81 -14.66 -21.11
N ASP A 172 -12.08 -14.14 -22.11
CA ASP A 172 -12.49 -14.24 -23.51
C ASP A 172 -12.21 -15.65 -24.10
N GLN A 173 -11.38 -16.46 -23.44
CA GLN A 173 -11.09 -17.86 -23.82
C GLN A 173 -11.69 -18.90 -22.87
N GLU A 174 -12.13 -18.48 -21.69
CA GLU A 174 -12.69 -19.36 -20.68
C GLU A 174 -14.21 -19.55 -20.84
N GLN A 175 -14.73 -20.62 -20.24
CA GLN A 175 -16.18 -20.80 -20.18
C GLN A 175 -16.83 -19.71 -19.30
N PRO A 176 -17.99 -19.15 -19.68
CA PRO A 176 -18.65 -18.09 -18.92
C PRO A 176 -18.92 -18.48 -17.45
N CYS A 177 -19.26 -19.75 -17.19
CA CYS A 177 -19.52 -20.26 -15.85
C CYS A 177 -18.26 -20.23 -14.94
N LEU A 178 -17.06 -20.42 -15.49
CA LEU A 178 -15.81 -20.33 -14.74
C LEU A 178 -15.50 -18.88 -14.37
N THR A 179 -15.74 -17.95 -15.29
CA THR A 179 -15.59 -16.51 -15.04
C THR A 179 -16.53 -16.05 -13.91
N GLU A 180 -17.79 -16.49 -13.95
CA GLU A 180 -18.77 -16.20 -12.91
C GLU A 180 -18.40 -16.83 -11.55
N GLN A 181 -17.95 -18.09 -11.54
CA GLN A 181 -17.48 -18.74 -10.32
C GLN A 181 -16.27 -18.02 -9.71
N PHE A 182 -15.31 -17.60 -10.53
CA PHE A 182 -14.16 -16.83 -10.07
C PHE A 182 -14.59 -15.50 -9.45
N ALA A 183 -15.47 -14.75 -10.13
CA ALA A 183 -16.01 -13.48 -9.64
C ALA A 183 -16.74 -13.65 -8.30
N ASN A 184 -17.65 -14.62 -8.21
CA ASN A 184 -18.39 -14.92 -6.98
C ASN A 184 -17.48 -15.36 -5.83
N THR A 185 -16.43 -16.14 -6.13
CA THR A 185 -15.44 -16.54 -5.13
C THR A 185 -14.66 -15.33 -4.63
N LEU A 186 -14.25 -14.42 -5.52
CA LEU A 186 -13.55 -13.20 -5.09
C LEU A 186 -14.46 -12.30 -4.24
N PHE A 187 -15.71 -12.08 -4.64
CA PHE A 187 -16.67 -11.34 -3.82
C PHE A 187 -16.86 -11.97 -2.44
N SER A 188 -16.97 -13.30 -2.38
CA SER A 188 -17.09 -14.04 -1.11
C SER A 188 -15.85 -13.84 -0.22
N VAL A 189 -14.65 -13.90 -0.79
CA VAL A 189 -13.39 -13.67 -0.07
C VAL A 189 -13.29 -12.22 0.42
N ILE A 190 -13.70 -11.25 -0.39
CA ILE A 190 -13.78 -9.82 0.01
C ILE A 190 -14.74 -9.65 1.18
N ALA A 191 -15.94 -10.21 1.09
CA ALA A 191 -16.95 -10.13 2.14
C ALA A 191 -16.46 -10.78 3.46
N VAL A 192 -15.87 -11.97 3.39
CA VAL A 192 -15.25 -12.63 4.56
C VAL A 192 -14.14 -11.76 5.15
N GLY A 193 -13.26 -11.22 4.30
CA GLY A 193 -12.18 -10.33 4.72
C GLY A 193 -12.71 -9.13 5.49
N ILE A 194 -13.75 -8.46 4.99
CA ILE A 194 -14.42 -7.31 5.62
C ILE A 194 -15.09 -7.68 6.93
N ASN A 195 -15.87 -8.77 6.97
CA ASN A 195 -16.53 -9.22 8.20
C ASN A 195 -15.51 -9.53 9.31
N LEU A 196 -14.37 -10.10 8.96
CA LEU A 196 -13.31 -10.39 9.93
C LEU A 196 -12.60 -9.13 10.45
N GLN A 197 -12.56 -8.03 9.70
CA GLN A 197 -12.09 -6.74 10.23
C GLN A 197 -12.93 -6.26 11.41
N GLN A 198 -14.25 -6.49 11.31
CA GLN A 198 -15.23 -6.09 12.32
C GLN A 198 -15.35 -7.12 13.46
N SER A 199 -14.65 -8.25 13.37
CA SER A 199 -14.70 -9.29 14.40
C SER A 199 -13.98 -8.86 15.67
N ASN A 200 -14.69 -8.92 16.80
CA ASN A 200 -14.13 -8.70 18.14
C ASN A 200 -13.29 -9.89 18.63
N VAL A 201 -13.25 -11.00 17.89
CA VAL A 201 -12.40 -12.14 18.24
C VAL A 201 -10.94 -11.69 18.07
N PRO A 202 -10.13 -11.75 19.14
CA PRO A 202 -8.72 -11.45 19.05
C PRO A 202 -8.09 -12.35 18.00
N LEU A 203 -7.33 -11.76 17.09
CA LEU A 203 -6.49 -12.53 16.20
C LEU A 203 -5.61 -13.43 17.05
N LYS A 204 -5.70 -14.76 16.85
CA LYS A 204 -4.55 -15.63 17.12
C LYS A 204 -3.50 -15.25 16.10
N ALA A 205 -2.84 -14.11 16.31
CA ALA A 205 -1.82 -13.64 15.42
C ALA A 205 -0.80 -14.76 15.26
N ASP A 206 -0.45 -15.07 14.01
CA ASP A 206 0.62 -15.99 13.71
C ASP A 206 1.83 -15.58 14.56
N LEU A 207 2.47 -16.56 15.18
CA LEU A 207 3.55 -16.32 16.12
C LEU A 207 4.65 -15.47 15.46
N TYR A 208 4.84 -15.62 14.15
CA TYR A 208 5.69 -14.74 13.35
C TYR A 208 5.27 -13.27 13.41
N GLN A 209 4.00 -12.94 13.13
CA GLN A 209 3.51 -11.56 13.14
C GLN A 209 3.59 -10.92 14.52
N ARG A 210 3.35 -11.71 15.57
CA ARG A 210 3.54 -11.25 16.97
C ARG A 210 5.00 -10.89 17.23
N ILE A 211 5.92 -11.74 16.77
CA ILE A 211 7.35 -11.50 16.89
C ILE A 211 7.77 -10.27 16.06
N VAL A 212 7.30 -10.15 14.81
CA VAL A 212 7.60 -9.00 13.95
C VAL A 212 7.10 -7.69 14.55
N SER A 213 5.88 -7.67 15.09
CA SER A 213 5.33 -6.49 15.77
C SER A 213 6.15 -6.13 17.00
N TYR A 214 6.53 -7.12 17.82
CA TYR A 214 7.41 -6.91 18.97
C TYR A 214 8.77 -6.32 18.54
N LEU A 215 9.37 -6.87 17.48
CA LEU A 215 10.63 -6.37 16.93
C LEU A 215 10.53 -4.92 16.50
N ARG A 216 9.49 -4.55 15.75
CA ARG A 216 9.25 -3.18 15.26
C ARG A 216 9.12 -2.16 16.40
N GLN A 217 8.45 -2.52 17.48
CA GLN A 217 8.28 -1.67 18.66
C GLN A 217 9.60 -1.50 19.45
N ASN A 218 10.51 -2.47 19.34
CA ASN A 218 11.76 -2.53 20.11
C ASN A 218 13.02 -2.30 19.26
N LEU A 219 12.90 -1.78 18.03
CA LEU A 219 14.05 -1.60 17.12
C LEU A 219 15.17 -0.72 17.69
N HIS A 220 14.80 0.26 18.54
CA HIS A 220 15.72 1.17 19.22
C HIS A 220 16.57 0.48 20.29
N ASN A 221 16.18 -0.72 20.76
CA ASN A 221 16.93 -1.44 21.76
C ASN A 221 18.19 -2.08 21.15
N HIS A 222 19.35 -1.52 21.46
CA HIS A 222 20.66 -2.00 20.99
C HIS A 222 20.98 -3.44 21.40
N GLN A 223 20.39 -3.94 22.48
CA GLN A 223 20.66 -5.27 23.04
C GLN A 223 19.71 -6.34 22.49
N LEU A 224 18.80 -5.98 21.57
CA LEU A 224 17.81 -6.89 21.01
C LEU A 224 18.48 -8.15 20.43
N SER A 225 18.09 -9.30 20.97
CA SER A 225 18.68 -10.60 20.62
C SER A 225 17.60 -11.67 20.44
N VAL A 226 17.95 -12.77 19.78
CA VAL A 226 17.03 -13.91 19.60
C VAL A 226 16.51 -14.44 20.94
N ALA A 227 17.34 -14.43 22.00
CA ALA A 227 16.94 -14.83 23.34
C ALA A 227 15.89 -13.88 23.96
N MET A 228 16.03 -12.57 23.75
CA MET A 228 15.03 -11.60 24.22
C MET A 228 13.70 -11.76 23.50
N ILE A 229 13.73 -12.02 22.19
CA ILE A 229 12.52 -12.32 21.41
C ILE A 229 11.85 -13.59 21.96
N ALA A 230 12.63 -14.64 22.16
CA ALA A 230 12.15 -15.92 22.68
C ALA A 230 11.47 -15.76 24.04
N ASN A 231 12.10 -15.02 24.96
CA ASN A 231 11.58 -14.74 26.29
C ASN A 231 10.29 -13.91 26.26
N ALA A 232 10.22 -12.87 25.43
CA ALA A 232 9.04 -12.01 25.29
C ALA A 232 7.80 -12.76 24.78
N HIS A 233 8.00 -13.86 24.06
CA HIS A 233 6.93 -14.68 23.48
C HIS A 233 6.75 -16.05 24.17
N HIS A 234 7.48 -16.32 25.26
CA HIS A 234 7.45 -17.58 26.00
C HIS A 234 7.70 -18.82 25.12
N ILE A 235 8.69 -18.72 24.22
CA ILE A 235 9.10 -19.79 23.30
C ILE A 235 10.61 -19.99 23.34
N SER A 236 11.11 -21.06 22.70
CA SER A 236 12.55 -21.28 22.57
C SER A 236 13.17 -20.42 21.46
N SER A 237 14.45 -20.05 21.58
CA SER A 237 15.21 -19.40 20.50
C SER A 237 15.23 -20.23 19.21
N ARG A 238 15.21 -21.56 19.33
CA ARG A 238 15.11 -22.48 18.18
C ARG A 238 13.78 -22.30 17.44
N THR A 239 12.69 -22.12 18.18
CA THR A 239 11.36 -21.83 17.60
C THR A 239 11.38 -20.51 16.85
N VAL A 240 11.97 -19.45 17.43
CA VAL A 240 12.12 -18.14 16.77
C VAL A 240 12.91 -18.28 15.46
N SER A 241 14.08 -18.93 15.49
CA SER A 241 14.89 -19.13 14.29
C SER A 241 14.15 -19.95 13.22
N ARG A 242 13.43 -21.00 13.61
CA ARG A 242 12.64 -21.83 12.67
C ARG A 242 11.53 -21.04 12.00
N ILE A 243 10.84 -20.19 12.77
CA ILE A 243 9.79 -19.32 12.23
C ILE A 243 10.38 -18.40 11.17
N PHE A 244 11.48 -17.70 11.46
CA PHE A 244 12.09 -16.79 10.48
C PHE A 244 12.69 -17.52 9.27
N ALA A 245 13.20 -18.74 9.46
CA ALA A 245 13.69 -19.57 8.36
C ALA A 245 12.58 -19.96 7.38
N ALA A 246 11.34 -20.17 7.85
CA ALA A 246 10.19 -20.40 6.98
C ALA A 246 9.80 -19.16 6.14
N HIS A 247 10.36 -17.98 6.46
CA HIS A 247 10.22 -16.72 5.72
C HIS A 247 11.54 -16.32 5.03
N ASP A 248 12.41 -17.30 4.73
CA ASP A 248 13.68 -17.11 4.01
C ASP A 248 14.61 -16.05 4.63
N THR A 249 14.57 -15.91 5.96
CA THR A 249 15.40 -14.92 6.67
C THR A 249 15.83 -15.43 8.06
N THR A 250 16.58 -14.61 8.78
CA THR A 250 16.89 -14.83 10.20
C THR A 250 16.35 -13.69 11.04
N PRO A 251 16.07 -13.91 12.35
CA PRO A 251 15.51 -12.86 13.21
C PRO A 251 16.39 -11.61 13.25
N MET A 252 17.71 -11.79 13.33
CA MET A 252 18.66 -10.68 13.37
C MET A 252 18.81 -9.99 12.01
N ASN A 253 18.77 -10.74 10.90
CA ASN A 253 18.78 -10.13 9.57
C ASN A 253 17.53 -9.25 9.36
N PHE A 254 16.36 -9.71 9.81
CA PHE A 254 15.13 -8.92 9.77
C PHE A 254 15.27 -7.61 10.56
N VAL A 255 15.78 -7.66 11.79
CA VAL A 255 16.04 -6.46 12.61
C VAL A 255 16.97 -5.47 11.90
N TRP A 256 18.05 -5.96 11.29
CA TRP A 256 18.97 -5.10 10.55
C TRP A 256 18.33 -4.46 9.33
N GLN A 257 17.50 -5.18 8.58
CA GLN A 257 16.78 -4.62 7.43
C GLN A 257 15.79 -3.53 7.84
N GLU A 258 15.04 -3.74 8.93
CA GLU A 258 14.10 -2.72 9.44
C GLU A 258 14.85 -1.48 9.94
N ARG A 259 15.98 -1.64 10.64
CA ARG A 259 16.86 -0.52 11.05
C ARG A 259 17.41 0.25 9.86
N LEU A 260 17.92 -0.44 8.84
CA LEU A 260 18.41 0.18 7.59
C LEU A 260 17.31 0.99 6.90
N THR A 261 16.10 0.44 6.85
CA THR A 261 14.92 1.09 6.25
C THR A 261 14.53 2.35 7.01
N ALA A 262 14.54 2.31 8.34
CA ALA A 262 14.30 3.47 9.19
C ALA A 262 15.37 4.57 8.99
N CYS A 263 16.66 4.19 8.95
CA CYS A 263 17.75 5.11 8.63
C CYS A 263 17.53 5.79 7.27
N ARG A 264 17.22 5.00 6.23
CA ARG A 264 16.99 5.53 4.88
C ARG A 264 15.87 6.56 4.88
N ARG A 265 14.75 6.27 5.55
CA ARG A 265 13.62 7.20 5.65
C ARG A 265 14.06 8.55 6.22
N ILE A 266 14.78 8.55 7.34
CA ILE A 266 15.24 9.78 8.01
C ILE A 266 16.22 10.56 7.12
N LEU A 267 17.12 9.85 6.42
CA LEU A 267 18.07 10.46 5.49
C LEU A 267 17.35 11.10 4.30
N THR A 268 16.33 10.43 3.73
CA THR A 268 15.56 10.95 2.58
C THR A 268 14.61 12.08 2.92
N GLU A 269 14.12 12.16 4.16
CA GLU A 269 13.22 13.23 4.61
C GLU A 269 13.96 14.55 4.90
N GLY A 270 15.28 14.61 4.73
CA GLY A 270 16.09 15.81 4.98
C GLY A 270 16.19 16.20 6.45
N LYS A 271 15.70 15.36 7.36
CA LYS A 271 15.70 15.59 8.82
C LYS A 271 17.03 15.24 9.47
N ALA A 272 17.90 14.52 8.76
CA ALA A 272 19.20 14.08 9.25
C ALA A 272 20.28 15.16 9.09
N ARG A 273 20.93 15.57 10.19
CA ARG A 273 22.14 16.42 10.15
C ARG A 273 23.43 15.62 9.98
N SER A 274 23.41 14.33 10.32
CA SER A 274 24.59 13.47 10.31
C SER A 274 24.19 12.02 10.04
N VAL A 275 24.85 11.39 9.06
CA VAL A 275 24.71 9.95 8.79
C VAL A 275 25.09 9.13 10.03
N THR A 276 26.18 9.53 10.69
CA THR A 276 26.72 8.84 11.87
C THR A 276 25.72 8.86 13.01
N GLN A 277 25.08 10.00 13.26
CA GLN A 277 24.07 10.11 14.32
C GLN A 277 22.87 9.22 14.02
N VAL A 278 22.35 9.26 12.80
CA VAL A 278 21.20 8.43 12.40
C VAL A 278 21.53 6.94 12.55
N ALA A 279 22.71 6.51 12.14
CA ALA A 279 23.15 5.12 12.27
C ALA A 279 23.28 4.69 13.74
N LEU A 280 23.88 5.54 14.58
CA LEU A 280 24.00 5.29 16.03
C LEU A 280 22.62 5.19 16.68
N ASP A 281 21.72 6.13 16.42
CA ASP A 281 20.36 6.16 16.99
C ASP A 281 19.53 4.91 16.63
N HIS A 282 19.90 4.23 15.54
CA HIS A 282 19.19 3.05 15.01
C HIS A 282 19.96 1.74 15.21
N GLY A 283 20.94 1.69 16.10
CA GLY A 283 21.51 0.42 16.52
C GLY A 283 22.85 0.03 15.91
N PHE A 284 23.45 0.87 15.06
CA PHE A 284 24.74 0.58 14.45
C PHE A 284 25.89 1.17 15.27
N SER A 285 26.72 0.31 15.86
CA SER A 285 27.94 0.73 16.57
C SER A 285 29.16 0.86 15.65
N ASP A 286 29.11 0.26 14.46
CA ASP A 286 30.19 0.29 13.46
C ASP A 286 29.70 0.94 12.16
N MET A 287 30.32 2.06 11.79
CA MET A 287 29.96 2.85 10.61
C MET A 287 30.42 2.22 9.28
N SER A 288 31.49 1.43 9.31
CA SER A 288 31.96 0.67 8.15
C SER A 288 30.97 -0.45 7.83
N HIS A 289 30.55 -1.18 8.87
CA HIS A 289 29.50 -2.19 8.76
C HIS A 289 28.17 -1.58 8.28
N PHE A 290 27.74 -0.47 8.87
CA PHE A 290 26.54 0.26 8.44
C PHE A 290 26.61 0.66 6.97
N SER A 291 27.70 1.29 6.53
CA SER A 291 27.83 1.81 5.15
C SER A 291 27.81 0.67 4.13
N LEU A 292 28.47 -0.46 4.42
CA LEU A 292 28.44 -1.64 3.57
C LEU A 292 27.04 -2.27 3.52
N ALA A 293 26.40 -2.47 4.67
CA ALA A 293 25.07 -3.05 4.75
C ALA A 293 24.02 -2.17 4.06
N PHE A 294 24.10 -0.85 4.22
CA PHE A 294 23.23 0.13 3.58
C PHE A 294 23.40 0.13 2.06
N ARG A 295 24.66 0.13 1.57
CA ARG A 295 24.94 0.06 0.14
C ARG A 295 24.45 -1.26 -0.46
N LYS A 296 24.64 -2.37 0.24
CA LYS A 296 24.14 -3.69 -0.17
C LYS A 296 22.61 -3.71 -0.25
N ALA A 297 21.91 -3.07 0.69
CA ALA A 297 20.46 -3.04 0.74
C ALA A 297 19.81 -2.07 -0.27
N PHE A 298 20.44 -0.92 -0.55
CA PHE A 298 19.80 0.18 -1.29
C PHE A 298 20.57 0.67 -2.52
N GLY A 299 21.72 0.08 -2.84
CA GLY A 299 22.51 0.41 -4.04
C GLY A 299 23.21 1.78 -4.02
N CYS A 300 23.10 2.55 -2.93
CA CYS A 300 23.70 3.89 -2.80
C CYS A 300 24.39 4.06 -1.43
N SER A 301 25.22 5.10 -1.28
CA SER A 301 25.83 5.41 0.02
C SER A 301 24.86 6.19 0.91
N PRO A 302 24.86 5.99 2.25
CA PRO A 302 24.05 6.81 3.15
C PRO A 302 24.29 8.31 2.99
N SER A 303 25.54 8.70 2.70
CA SER A 303 25.97 10.09 2.52
C SER A 303 25.37 10.75 1.28
N SER A 304 25.04 10.00 0.22
CA SER A 304 24.45 10.59 -0.99
C SER A 304 23.01 11.05 -0.77
N LEU A 305 22.37 10.60 0.31
CA LEU A 305 20.99 10.95 0.66
C LEU A 305 20.91 12.21 1.53
N ILE A 306 22.01 12.63 2.17
CA ILE A 306 22.06 13.93 2.84
C ILE A 306 22.42 14.99 1.79
N THR A 307 21.43 15.76 1.37
CA THR A 307 21.70 16.97 0.59
C THR A 307 22.39 17.98 1.51
N ARG A 308 23.73 18.10 1.41
CA ARG A 308 24.43 19.26 1.99
C ARG A 308 23.84 20.50 1.31
N GLY A 309 23.19 21.36 2.10
CA GLY A 309 22.81 22.68 1.62
C GLY A 309 24.02 23.33 0.97
N LYS A 310 23.92 23.67 -0.32
CA LYS A 310 24.81 24.62 -0.96
C LYS A 310 24.71 25.90 -0.12
N LEU A 311 25.68 26.15 0.75
CA LEU A 311 26.02 27.50 1.13
C LEU A 311 26.63 28.12 -0.12
N ALA A 312 25.81 28.90 -0.83
CA ALA A 312 26.33 29.98 -1.65
C ALA A 312 27.13 30.88 -0.69
N VAL A 313 28.45 30.87 -0.84
CA VAL A 313 29.29 31.96 -0.37
C VAL A 313 29.49 32.84 -1.58
N ASP A 314 28.59 33.81 -1.72
CA ASP A 314 28.92 35.08 -2.37
C ASP A 314 29.70 35.93 -1.35
N GLY A 315 30.78 36.56 -1.80
CA GLY A 315 31.63 37.50 -1.06
C GLY A 315 33.10 37.20 -1.33
N GLU A 316 33.88 38.04 -2.00
CA GLU A 316 33.74 39.40 -2.54
C GLU A 316 34.42 39.48 -3.91
#